data_AF-A0A928H6F9-F1
#
_entry.id   AF-A0A928H6F9-F1
#
_cell.length_a   1.000
_cell.length_b   1.000
_cell.length_c   1.000
_cell.angle_alpha   90.00
_cell.angle_beta   90.00
_cell.angle_gamma   90.00
#
_symmetry.space_group_name_H-M   'P 1'
#
loop_
_entity.id
_entity.type
_entity.pdbx_description
1 polymer ?
#
loop_
_entity_poly.entity_id
_entity_poly.type
_entity_poly.pdbx_seq_one_letter_code
_entity_poly.pdbx_strand_id
1 'polypeptide(L)'
;MPDMDMDCGRSPRLRRHSMNIRIAVFAVMAAFALAICASERPIGVFDSGTGGLTVLEKLLTVDEFNNATGVRIPDGKPDLASENFVYFGDQANMPYGLYGAKGKADFLRELIVRDTEFVLGDADHAPSKIVVIACNTATAYGLDAATECAKSRRAKVIGVVNAGVEATMDALNVRKGMAPFAVGVIATPGTISSGVYERTLRASLKERDVDCCEIVNRGGIGLAEAVENDEPGMKDCARTNFVAMVESYRSSGGKSPIRAVILGCTHYPFVLSVFRETLDGLRRDSKYAALLADDLVFVDPAVYTAVQCYRSLMSDGMLNAKGTAVPRVKSFMSVGRDGPLPMDVKYGRNVGQKDIGTKIVPMDAKTMSADAVKRLAELLPVSSREMFRK
;
A
#
# COMPACT_ATOMS: atom_id res chain seq x y z
N MET A 1 49.33 65.12 -32.40
CA MET A 1 47.97 64.58 -32.23
C MET A 1 48.07 63.39 -31.30
N PRO A 2 47.44 63.41 -30.12
CA PRO A 2 47.14 62.18 -29.39
C PRO A 2 45.63 61.89 -29.43
N ASP A 3 45.33 60.62 -29.63
CA ASP A 3 44.00 60.04 -29.78
C ASP A 3 43.14 60.17 -28.52
N MET A 4 41.86 60.47 -28.75
CA MET A 4 40.77 60.36 -27.77
C MET A 4 40.26 58.92 -27.75
N ASP A 5 40.66 58.14 -26.75
CA ASP A 5 39.98 56.90 -26.41
C ASP A 5 38.71 57.20 -25.61
N MET A 6 37.55 57.06 -26.26
CA MET A 6 36.24 57.05 -25.61
C MET A 6 36.01 55.70 -24.92
N ASP A 7 36.22 55.64 -23.60
CA ASP A 7 35.75 54.53 -22.77
C ASP A 7 34.21 54.59 -22.64
N CYS A 8 33.54 53.75 -23.42
CA CYS A 8 32.09 53.64 -23.46
C CYS A 8 31.59 52.83 -22.25
N GLY A 9 31.52 53.50 -21.09
CA GLY A 9 31.02 52.94 -19.84
C GLY A 9 29.58 52.42 -19.94
N ARG A 10 29.41 51.10 -19.98
CA ARG A 10 28.09 50.44 -19.84
C ARG A 10 27.41 50.90 -18.54
N SER A 11 26.22 51.48 -18.68
CA SER A 11 25.48 52.10 -17.56
C SER A 11 25.22 51.14 -16.39
N PRO A 12 25.22 51.62 -15.12
CA PRO A 12 24.95 50.80 -13.93
C PRO A 12 23.58 50.11 -13.93
N ARG A 13 22.59 50.66 -14.65
CA ARG A 13 21.24 50.07 -14.80
C ARG A 13 21.26 48.77 -15.61
N LEU A 14 22.04 48.71 -16.70
CA LEU A 14 22.17 47.50 -17.53
C LEU A 14 22.90 46.37 -16.77
N ARG A 15 23.91 46.69 -15.96
CA ARG A 15 24.61 45.71 -15.11
C ARG A 15 23.66 45.12 -14.05
N ARG A 16 22.84 45.94 -13.37
CA ARG A 16 21.83 45.46 -12.41
C ARG A 16 20.74 44.61 -13.07
N HIS A 17 20.26 44.98 -14.26
CA HIS A 17 19.29 44.18 -15.01
C HIS A 17 19.87 42.82 -15.44
N SER A 18 21.09 42.80 -15.97
CA SER A 18 21.78 41.55 -16.35
C SER A 18 22.07 40.63 -15.16
N MET A 19 22.35 41.21 -13.98
CA MET A 19 22.59 40.47 -12.74
C MET A 19 21.29 39.88 -12.19
N ASN A 20 20.20 40.64 -12.20
CA ASN A 20 18.87 40.14 -11.80
C ASN A 20 18.36 39.04 -12.74
N ILE A 21 18.60 39.14 -14.05
CA ILE A 21 18.27 38.09 -15.02
C ILE A 21 19.13 36.84 -14.76
N ARG A 22 20.43 36.99 -14.51
CA ARG A 22 21.32 35.85 -14.18
C ARG A 22 20.94 35.16 -12.87
N ILE A 23 20.57 35.91 -11.85
CA ILE A 23 20.08 35.37 -10.56
C ILE A 23 18.74 34.65 -10.77
N ALA A 24 17.82 35.22 -11.55
CA ALA A 24 16.55 34.59 -11.86
C ALA A 24 16.73 33.30 -12.67
N VAL A 25 17.59 33.30 -13.70
CA VAL A 25 17.92 32.11 -14.48
C VAL A 25 18.59 31.05 -13.61
N PHE A 26 19.53 31.43 -12.73
CA PHE A 26 20.17 30.49 -11.81
C PHE A 26 19.18 29.90 -10.80
N ALA A 27 18.27 30.72 -10.24
CA ALA A 27 17.23 30.25 -9.33
C ALA A 27 16.25 29.30 -10.02
N VAL A 28 15.85 29.58 -11.27
CA VAL A 28 15.02 28.69 -12.09
C VAL A 28 15.74 27.38 -12.39
N MET A 29 17.02 27.44 -12.77
CA MET A 29 17.83 26.23 -13.04
C MET A 29 18.05 25.40 -11.78
N ALA A 30 18.28 26.03 -10.63
CA ALA A 30 18.42 25.35 -9.34
C ALA A 30 17.08 24.71 -8.90
N ALA A 31 15.96 25.41 -9.05
CA ALA A 31 14.63 24.88 -8.77
C ALA A 31 14.31 23.68 -9.69
N PHE A 32 14.67 23.76 -10.97
CA PHE A 32 14.49 22.68 -11.93
C PHE A 32 15.37 21.46 -11.59
N ALA A 33 16.63 21.68 -11.19
CA ALA A 33 17.52 20.60 -10.74
C ALA A 33 17.03 19.94 -9.44
N LEU A 34 16.52 20.72 -8.48
CA LEU A 34 15.90 20.23 -7.25
C LEU A 34 14.63 19.42 -7.53
N ALA A 35 13.80 19.85 -8.48
CA ALA A 35 12.60 19.12 -8.89
C ALA A 35 12.94 17.79 -9.59
N ILE A 36 13.92 17.79 -10.49
CA ILE A 36 14.43 16.57 -11.14
C ILE A 36 15.00 15.59 -10.09
N CYS A 37 15.78 16.10 -9.13
CA CYS A 37 16.32 15.29 -8.04
C CYS A 37 15.21 14.72 -7.13
N ALA A 38 14.06 15.39 -7.03
CA ALA A 38 12.91 14.93 -6.27
C ALA A 38 12.09 13.86 -7.00
N SER A 39 11.94 13.93 -8.33
CA SER A 39 11.24 12.91 -9.13
C SER A 39 12.03 11.62 -9.28
N GLU A 40 13.36 11.65 -9.14
CA GLU A 40 14.22 10.44 -9.18
C GLU A 40 14.21 9.63 -7.86
N ARG A 41 13.65 10.20 -6.78
CA ARG A 41 13.52 9.54 -5.48
C ARG A 41 12.60 8.33 -5.55
N PRO A 42 12.86 7.28 -4.75
CA PRO A 42 12.07 6.06 -4.78
C PRO A 42 10.65 6.26 -4.25
N ILE A 43 9.78 5.30 -4.57
CA ILE A 43 8.54 5.02 -3.88
C ILE A 43 8.89 4.17 -2.66
N GLY A 44 8.54 4.65 -1.46
CA GLY A 44 8.69 3.90 -0.22
C GLY A 44 7.47 3.03 0.01
N VAL A 45 7.66 1.75 0.30
CA VAL A 45 6.59 0.80 0.58
C VAL A 45 6.90 0.13 1.90
N PHE A 46 5.97 0.12 2.85
CA PHE A 46 6.15 -0.68 4.06
C PHE A 46 4.93 -1.51 4.42
N ASP A 47 5.21 -2.63 5.09
CA ASP A 47 4.23 -3.56 5.64
C ASP A 47 4.74 -4.13 6.97
N SER A 48 3.85 -4.80 7.71
CA SER A 48 4.23 -5.56 8.90
C SER A 48 5.18 -6.73 8.61
N GLY A 49 5.36 -7.16 7.35
CA GLY A 49 6.34 -8.19 7.00
C GLY A 49 6.33 -8.53 5.52
N THR A 50 6.17 -9.82 5.15
CA THR A 50 6.26 -10.28 3.75
C THR A 50 4.97 -10.11 2.94
N GLY A 51 3.82 -9.93 3.60
CA GLY A 51 2.52 -9.84 2.94
C GLY A 51 2.45 -8.67 1.95
N GLY A 52 3.01 -7.51 2.32
CA GLY A 52 3.03 -6.30 1.51
C GLY A 52 3.75 -6.43 0.17
N LEU A 53 4.49 -7.51 -0.05
CA LEU A 53 5.07 -7.82 -1.35
C LEU A 53 3.99 -8.03 -2.43
N THR A 54 2.75 -8.37 -2.06
CA THR A 54 1.63 -8.39 -3.01
C THR A 54 1.33 -7.00 -3.58
N VAL A 55 1.43 -5.96 -2.75
CA VAL A 55 1.28 -4.55 -3.17
C VAL A 55 2.48 -4.12 -4.00
N LEU A 56 3.70 -4.51 -3.61
CA LEU A 56 4.90 -4.24 -4.39
C LEU A 56 4.84 -4.90 -5.78
N GLU A 57 4.41 -6.16 -5.88
CA GLU A 57 4.20 -6.84 -7.16
C GLU A 57 3.26 -6.04 -8.05
N LYS A 58 2.14 -5.53 -7.53
CA LYS A 58 1.23 -4.68 -8.30
C LYS A 58 1.83 -3.33 -8.68
N LEU A 59 2.58 -2.68 -7.80
CA LEU A 59 3.33 -1.46 -8.16
C LEU A 59 4.31 -1.71 -9.31
N LEU A 60 4.94 -2.88 -9.37
CA LEU A 60 5.90 -3.24 -10.42
C LEU A 60 5.24 -3.71 -11.73
N THR A 61 3.95 -4.08 -11.71
CA THR A 61 3.29 -4.78 -12.82
C THR A 61 2.02 -4.12 -13.35
N VAL A 62 1.45 -3.14 -12.65
CA VAL A 62 0.22 -2.46 -13.08
C VAL A 62 0.43 -1.77 -14.42
N ASP A 63 -0.49 -1.97 -15.36
CA ASP A 63 -0.52 -1.37 -16.70
C ASP A 63 -1.99 -1.02 -16.99
N GLU A 64 -2.43 0.09 -16.41
CA GLU A 64 -3.80 0.60 -16.54
C GLU A 64 -3.84 1.87 -17.41
N PHE A 65 -2.68 2.48 -17.68
CA PHE A 65 -2.57 3.75 -18.37
C PHE A 65 -1.59 3.69 -19.54
N ASN A 66 -1.86 4.53 -20.53
CA ASN A 66 -0.92 4.77 -21.59
C ASN A 66 0.13 5.74 -21.07
N ASN A 67 1.38 5.28 -20.96
CA ASN A 67 2.47 6.01 -20.32
C ASN A 67 2.85 7.31 -21.04
N ALA A 68 2.49 7.47 -22.31
CA ALA A 68 2.74 8.69 -23.08
C ALA A 68 1.62 9.73 -22.94
N THR A 69 0.37 9.30 -22.79
CA THR A 69 -0.80 10.19 -22.81
C THR A 69 -1.48 10.36 -21.45
N GLY A 70 -1.22 9.46 -20.49
CA GLY A 70 -1.90 9.42 -19.20
C GLY A 70 -3.37 8.98 -19.26
N VAL A 71 -3.86 8.59 -20.43
CA VAL A 71 -5.21 8.06 -20.62
C VAL A 71 -5.27 6.65 -20.02
N ARG A 72 -6.37 6.31 -19.34
CA ARG A 72 -6.58 4.98 -18.72
C ARG A 72 -6.89 3.91 -19.77
N ILE A 73 -5.88 3.57 -20.56
CA ILE A 73 -5.88 2.49 -21.55
C ILE A 73 -4.48 1.84 -21.46
N PRO A 74 -4.38 0.54 -21.13
CA PRO A 74 -3.11 -0.17 -21.06
C PRO A 74 -2.28 -0.04 -22.35
N ASP A 75 -0.96 0.09 -22.24
CA ASP A 75 -0.05 0.19 -23.40
C ASP A 75 0.98 -0.95 -23.49
N GLY A 76 0.84 -1.97 -22.64
CA GLY A 76 1.74 -3.11 -22.57
C GLY A 76 2.99 -2.87 -21.73
N LYS A 77 3.09 -1.73 -21.03
CA LYS A 77 4.22 -1.38 -20.18
C LYS A 77 3.73 -0.99 -18.79
N PRO A 78 4.38 -1.47 -17.71
CA PRO A 78 3.98 -1.09 -16.37
C PRO A 78 4.03 0.42 -16.16
N ASP A 79 2.98 0.97 -15.54
CA ASP A 79 2.77 2.42 -15.34
C ASP A 79 3.89 3.06 -14.50
N LEU A 80 4.54 2.26 -13.66
CA LEU A 80 5.63 2.65 -12.76
C LEU A 80 6.97 2.00 -13.14
N ALA A 81 7.14 1.56 -14.40
CA ALA A 81 8.35 0.85 -14.84
C ALA A 81 9.66 1.65 -14.65
N SER A 82 9.58 2.98 -14.65
CA SER A 82 10.72 3.89 -14.46
C SER A 82 11.03 4.18 -12.99
N GLU A 83 10.20 3.70 -12.07
CA GLU A 83 10.31 4.03 -10.65
C GLU A 83 11.33 3.16 -9.91
N ASN A 84 11.96 3.73 -8.89
CA ASN A 84 12.75 2.97 -7.93
C ASN A 84 11.89 2.73 -6.68
N PHE A 85 12.15 1.65 -5.97
CA PHE A 85 11.39 1.27 -4.79
C PHE A 85 12.30 1.01 -3.60
N VAL A 86 11.83 1.42 -2.42
CA VAL A 86 12.36 0.95 -1.14
C VAL A 86 11.24 0.18 -0.46
N TYR A 87 11.48 -1.09 -0.12
CA TYR A 87 10.54 -1.92 0.61
C TYR A 87 11.04 -2.14 2.05
N PHE A 88 10.16 -2.01 3.03
CA PHE A 88 10.44 -2.34 4.43
C PHE A 88 9.36 -3.26 5.02
N GLY A 89 9.76 -4.42 5.52
CA GLY A 89 8.90 -5.32 6.28
C GLY A 89 9.24 -5.33 7.76
N ASP A 90 8.32 -4.90 8.63
CA ASP A 90 8.53 -4.88 10.10
C ASP A 90 8.33 -6.26 10.76
N GLN A 91 9.02 -7.28 10.23
CA GLN A 91 8.86 -8.69 10.59
C GLN A 91 9.10 -8.95 12.09
N ALA A 92 9.96 -8.18 12.75
CA ALA A 92 10.23 -8.32 14.18
C ALA A 92 8.98 -8.05 15.04
N ASN A 93 8.07 -7.20 14.57
CA ASN A 93 6.90 -6.76 15.33
C ASN A 93 5.58 -7.35 14.80
N MET A 94 5.61 -8.08 13.68
CA MET A 94 4.48 -8.85 13.16
C MET A 94 3.92 -9.86 14.20
N PRO A 95 2.60 -10.13 14.22
CA PRO A 95 1.55 -9.53 13.40
C PRO A 95 0.94 -8.27 14.00
N TYR A 96 0.75 -7.25 13.15
CA TYR A 96 0.10 -6.00 13.56
C TYR A 96 -1.38 -6.19 13.93
N GLY A 97 -2.05 -7.17 13.30
CA GLY A 97 -3.47 -7.46 13.47
C GLY A 97 -3.93 -7.74 14.91
N LEU A 98 -3.01 -8.01 15.84
CA LEU A 98 -3.32 -8.35 17.23
C LEU A 98 -3.11 -7.20 18.23
N TYR A 99 -2.38 -6.13 17.88
CA TYR A 99 -2.02 -5.06 18.83
C TYR A 99 -3.26 -4.38 19.42
N GLY A 100 -4.28 -4.10 18.61
CA GLY A 100 -5.53 -3.49 19.10
C GLY A 100 -6.20 -4.33 20.18
N ALA A 101 -6.37 -5.64 19.94
CA ALA A 101 -6.95 -6.57 20.92
C ALA A 101 -6.09 -6.78 22.17
N LYS A 102 -4.79 -6.48 22.09
CA LYS A 102 -3.85 -6.50 23.22
C LYS A 102 -3.78 -5.17 23.97
N GLY A 103 -4.60 -4.18 23.61
CA GLY A 103 -4.57 -2.85 24.23
C GLY A 103 -3.32 -2.05 23.89
N LYS A 104 -2.70 -2.33 22.74
CA LYS A 104 -1.43 -1.73 22.28
C LYS A 104 -1.57 -0.93 20.99
N ALA A 105 -2.75 -0.35 20.75
CA ALA A 105 -3.03 0.44 19.56
C ALA A 105 -2.10 1.66 19.43
N ASP A 106 -1.84 2.38 20.53
CA ASP A 106 -0.96 3.57 20.51
C ASP A 106 0.50 3.19 20.24
N PHE A 107 0.96 2.06 20.79
CA PHE A 107 2.29 1.55 20.49
C PHE A 107 2.40 1.06 19.04
N LEU A 108 1.37 0.41 18.51
CA LEU A 108 1.30 0.09 17.08
C LEU A 108 1.39 1.36 16.22
N ARG A 109 0.69 2.43 16.60
CA ARG A 109 0.77 3.72 15.91
C ARG A 109 2.19 4.29 15.91
N GLU A 110 2.92 4.17 17.02
CA GLU A 110 4.34 4.54 17.09
C GLU A 110 5.22 3.70 16.16
N LEU A 111 5.00 2.38 16.10
CA LEU A 111 5.72 1.51 15.15
C LEU A 111 5.48 1.94 13.70
N ILE A 112 4.23 2.25 13.34
CA ILE A 112 3.87 2.71 12.00
C ILE A 112 4.59 4.03 11.64
N VAL A 113 4.75 4.95 12.61
CA VAL A 113 5.53 6.17 12.40
C VAL A 113 7.01 5.84 12.15
N ARG A 114 7.61 4.94 12.96
CA ARG A 114 9.01 4.52 12.78
C ARG A 114 9.24 3.86 11.41
N ASP A 115 8.32 3.00 10.97
CA ASP A 115 8.37 2.37 9.65
C ASP A 115 8.26 3.40 8.53
N THR A 116 7.40 4.41 8.72
CA THR A 116 7.24 5.54 7.79
C THR A 116 8.52 6.36 7.73
N GLU A 117 9.13 6.68 8.87
CA GLU A 117 10.41 7.41 8.95
C GLU A 117 11.52 6.67 8.22
N PHE A 118 11.62 5.35 8.41
CA PHE A 118 12.60 4.52 7.71
C PHE A 118 12.46 4.68 6.20
N VAL A 119 11.27 4.41 5.63
CA VAL A 119 11.09 4.52 4.17
C VAL A 119 11.17 5.96 3.65
N LEU A 120 10.92 6.97 4.47
CA LEU A 120 11.12 8.38 4.13
C LEU A 120 12.60 8.77 4.02
N GLY A 121 13.52 7.90 4.41
CA GLY A 121 14.95 8.03 4.19
C GLY A 121 15.74 7.86 5.48
N ASP A 122 16.75 7.00 5.41
CA ASP A 122 17.77 6.79 6.43
C ASP A 122 19.17 6.80 5.78
N ALA A 123 20.22 6.50 6.53
CA ALA A 123 21.60 6.43 6.06
C ALA A 123 21.79 5.39 4.93
N ASP A 124 20.94 4.36 4.85
CA ASP A 124 21.09 3.23 3.93
C ASP A 124 20.43 3.42 2.54
N HIS A 125 19.52 4.40 2.41
CA HIS A 125 18.83 4.64 1.13
C HIS A 125 18.36 6.09 0.94
N ALA A 126 18.11 6.44 -0.32
CA ALA A 126 17.57 7.75 -0.67
C ALA A 126 16.16 7.95 -0.08
N PRO A 127 15.79 9.19 0.30
CA PRO A 127 14.46 9.48 0.83
C PRO A 127 13.38 9.27 -0.22
N SER A 128 12.24 8.69 0.18
CA SER A 128 11.13 8.44 -0.75
C SER A 128 10.32 9.70 -1.07
N LYS A 129 9.83 9.82 -2.31
CA LYS A 129 8.93 10.92 -2.75
C LYS A 129 7.46 10.69 -2.38
N ILE A 130 7.09 9.43 -2.23
CA ILE A 130 5.76 8.99 -1.82
C ILE A 130 5.89 7.71 -1.01
N VAL A 131 5.04 7.55 -0.01
CA VAL A 131 4.99 6.36 0.86
C VAL A 131 3.69 5.61 0.60
N VAL A 132 3.79 4.30 0.44
CA VAL A 132 2.67 3.37 0.34
C VAL A 132 2.67 2.49 1.59
N ILE A 133 1.62 2.61 2.40
CA ILE A 133 1.34 1.71 3.51
C ILE A 133 0.63 0.48 2.94
N ALA A 134 1.39 -0.58 2.64
CA ALA A 134 0.85 -1.81 2.08
C ALA A 134 0.03 -2.60 3.12
N CYS A 135 0.34 -2.48 4.41
CA CYS A 135 -0.41 -3.16 5.46
C CYS A 135 -1.80 -2.54 5.66
N ASN A 136 -2.85 -3.37 5.59
CA ASN A 136 -4.21 -2.97 5.93
C ASN A 136 -4.34 -2.54 7.39
N THR A 137 -3.70 -3.29 8.31
CA THR A 137 -3.74 -2.95 9.74
C THR A 137 -2.96 -1.67 10.02
N ALA A 138 -1.79 -1.45 9.39
CA ALA A 138 -1.07 -0.19 9.57
C ALA A 138 -1.87 1.00 9.02
N THR A 139 -2.50 0.83 7.85
CA THR A 139 -3.40 1.85 7.28
C THR A 139 -4.54 2.18 8.25
N ALA A 140 -5.12 1.15 8.89
CA ALA A 140 -6.23 1.30 9.82
C ALA A 140 -5.89 2.10 11.09
N TYR A 141 -4.68 1.97 11.62
CA TYR A 141 -4.27 2.57 12.91
C TYR A 141 -3.35 3.78 12.79
N GLY A 142 -2.69 3.98 11.64
CA GLY A 142 -1.60 4.95 11.53
C GLY A 142 -1.50 5.72 10.23
N LEU A 143 -2.46 5.64 9.30
CA LEU A 143 -2.41 6.42 8.05
C LEU A 143 -2.27 7.93 8.30
N ASP A 144 -3.04 8.48 9.25
CA ASP A 144 -3.00 9.89 9.62
C ASP A 144 -1.67 10.28 10.30
N ALA A 145 -1.15 9.43 11.19
CA ALA A 145 0.16 9.63 11.81
C ALA A 145 1.29 9.62 10.78
N ALA A 146 1.28 8.62 9.89
CA ALA A 146 2.24 8.51 8.80
C ALA A 146 2.15 9.72 7.86
N THR A 147 0.94 10.17 7.54
CA THR A 147 0.70 11.37 6.74
C THR A 147 1.29 12.62 7.40
N GLU A 148 1.09 12.79 8.71
CA GLU A 148 1.68 13.92 9.45
C GLU A 148 3.22 13.86 9.43
N CYS A 149 3.79 12.68 9.70
CA CYS A 149 5.24 12.44 9.66
C CYS A 149 5.85 12.83 8.29
N ALA A 150 5.20 12.41 7.20
CA ALA A 150 5.67 12.62 5.83
C ALA A 150 5.65 14.09 5.36
N LYS A 151 4.85 14.96 5.99
CA LYS A 151 4.77 16.39 5.63
C LYS A 151 6.13 17.08 5.71
N SER A 152 6.94 16.75 6.72
CA SER A 152 8.28 17.32 6.92
C SER A 152 9.22 17.06 5.73
N ARG A 153 8.97 15.99 4.98
CA ARG A 153 9.73 15.57 3.79
C ARG A 153 9.03 15.91 2.47
N ARG A 154 7.87 16.57 2.52
CA ARG A 154 6.99 16.84 1.37
C ARG A 154 6.61 15.57 0.59
N ALA A 155 6.51 14.44 1.30
CA ALA A 155 6.08 13.19 0.72
C ALA A 155 4.58 12.98 0.95
N LYS A 156 3.89 12.41 -0.03
CA LYS A 156 2.50 11.94 0.12
C LYS A 156 2.49 10.55 0.74
N VAL A 157 1.38 10.19 1.39
CA VAL A 157 1.16 8.85 1.94
C VAL A 157 -0.13 8.28 1.37
N ILE A 158 -0.06 7.05 0.86
CA ILE A 158 -1.20 6.29 0.34
C ILE A 158 -1.38 5.06 1.22
N GLY A 159 -2.61 4.78 1.63
CA GLY A 159 -2.97 3.57 2.36
C GLY A 159 -3.89 2.67 1.53
N VAL A 160 -3.76 1.36 1.71
CA VAL A 160 -4.50 0.35 0.94
C VAL A 160 -6.01 0.35 1.17
N VAL A 161 -6.50 0.83 2.31
CA VAL A 161 -7.94 0.79 2.67
C VAL A 161 -8.79 1.63 1.72
N ASN A 162 -8.42 2.90 1.49
CA ASN A 162 -9.17 3.77 0.58
C ASN A 162 -9.10 3.23 -0.86
N ALA A 163 -7.96 2.67 -1.27
CA ALA A 163 -7.83 2.01 -2.57
C ALA A 163 -8.78 0.83 -2.73
N GLY A 164 -8.91 -0.03 -1.71
CA GLY A 164 -9.85 -1.15 -1.73
C GLY A 164 -11.32 -0.70 -1.78
N VAL A 165 -11.66 0.40 -1.12
CA VAL A 165 -13.02 0.96 -1.18
C VAL A 165 -13.33 1.54 -2.55
N GLU A 166 -12.45 2.38 -3.11
CA GLU A 166 -12.66 2.95 -4.44
C GLU A 166 -12.68 1.87 -5.52
N ALA A 167 -11.83 0.84 -5.41
CA ALA A 167 -11.87 -0.34 -6.27
C ALA A 167 -13.24 -1.03 -6.24
N THR A 168 -13.83 -1.13 -5.05
CA THR A 168 -15.15 -1.74 -4.87
C THR A 168 -16.24 -0.90 -5.52
N MET A 169 -16.19 0.43 -5.34
CA MET A 169 -17.16 1.34 -5.96
C MET A 169 -17.09 1.29 -7.48
N ASP A 170 -15.88 1.27 -8.04
CA ASP A 170 -15.65 1.19 -9.48
C ASP A 170 -16.10 -0.17 -10.04
N ALA A 171 -15.72 -1.28 -9.40
CA ALA A 171 -16.07 -2.62 -9.85
C ALA A 171 -17.59 -2.88 -9.85
N LEU A 172 -18.30 -2.31 -8.89
CA LEU A 172 -19.76 -2.42 -8.79
C LEU A 172 -20.52 -1.33 -9.58
N ASN A 173 -19.80 -0.36 -10.16
CA ASN A 173 -20.35 0.83 -10.80
C ASN A 173 -21.38 1.53 -9.90
N VAL A 174 -20.98 1.76 -8.63
CA VAL A 174 -21.86 2.30 -7.60
C VAL A 174 -22.27 3.73 -7.94
N ARG A 175 -23.59 3.95 -7.99
CA ARG A 175 -24.20 5.23 -8.33
C ARG A 175 -25.58 5.37 -7.70
N LYS A 176 -26.03 6.62 -7.56
CA LYS A 176 -27.39 6.96 -7.11
C LYS A 176 -28.46 6.15 -7.86
N GLY A 177 -29.46 5.64 -7.12
CA GLY A 177 -30.61 4.90 -7.68
C GLY A 177 -30.33 3.42 -7.98
N MET A 178 -29.17 2.90 -7.58
CA MET A 178 -28.83 1.49 -7.70
C MET A 178 -29.66 0.63 -6.72
N ALA A 179 -29.95 -0.61 -7.12
CA ALA A 179 -30.64 -1.58 -6.27
C ALA A 179 -29.82 -1.90 -5.00
N PRO A 180 -30.48 -2.24 -3.86
CA PRO A 180 -29.78 -2.63 -2.64
C PRO A 180 -28.79 -3.77 -2.87
N PHE A 181 -27.64 -3.68 -2.20
CA PHE A 181 -26.55 -4.66 -2.29
C PHE A 181 -25.79 -4.73 -0.97
N ALA A 182 -24.94 -5.74 -0.84
CA ALA A 182 -24.02 -5.86 0.28
C ALA A 182 -22.56 -5.92 -0.18
N VAL A 183 -21.68 -5.38 0.67
CA VAL A 183 -20.21 -5.50 0.54
C VAL A 183 -19.68 -6.28 1.74
N GLY A 184 -19.05 -7.41 1.47
CA GLY A 184 -18.26 -8.15 2.45
C GLY A 184 -16.87 -7.55 2.60
N VAL A 185 -16.34 -7.56 3.82
CA VAL A 185 -14.96 -7.19 4.13
C VAL A 185 -14.38 -8.31 4.99
N ILE A 186 -13.36 -8.98 4.47
CA ILE A 186 -12.57 -9.94 5.24
C ILE A 186 -11.19 -9.35 5.48
N ALA A 187 -10.83 -9.10 6.73
CA ALA A 187 -9.57 -8.47 7.12
C ALA A 187 -9.06 -9.03 8.45
N THR A 188 -7.87 -8.63 8.92
CA THR A 188 -7.40 -9.05 10.26
C THR A 188 -8.39 -8.59 11.34
N PRO A 189 -8.49 -9.30 12.48
CA PRO A 189 -9.35 -8.89 13.58
C PRO A 189 -9.12 -7.43 14.01
N GLY A 190 -7.86 -6.99 14.09
CA GLY A 190 -7.51 -5.60 14.38
C GLY A 190 -7.99 -4.60 13.32
N THR A 191 -7.91 -4.95 12.03
CA THR A 191 -8.43 -4.10 10.95
C THR A 191 -9.94 -3.95 11.05
N ILE A 192 -10.67 -5.05 11.27
CA ILE A 192 -12.13 -5.02 11.41
C ILE A 192 -12.53 -4.22 12.65
N SER A 193 -11.92 -4.48 13.81
CA SER A 193 -12.26 -3.80 15.05
C SER A 193 -11.95 -2.30 15.03
N SER A 194 -11.02 -1.85 14.19
CA SER A 194 -10.75 -0.41 14.00
C SER A 194 -11.93 0.34 13.38
N GLY A 195 -12.85 -0.36 12.70
CA GLY A 195 -13.96 0.21 11.94
C GLY A 195 -13.55 1.01 10.70
N VAL A 196 -12.29 0.93 10.26
CA VAL A 196 -11.78 1.75 9.14
C VAL A 196 -12.54 1.49 7.85
N TYR A 197 -12.76 0.23 7.47
CA TYR A 197 -13.48 -0.12 6.24
C TYR A 197 -14.94 0.32 6.30
N GLU A 198 -15.62 0.13 7.44
CA GLU A 198 -16.99 0.61 7.63
C GLU A 198 -17.06 2.13 7.41
N ARG A 199 -16.19 2.90 8.07
CA ARG A 199 -16.16 4.37 7.92
C ARG A 199 -15.86 4.80 6.50
N THR A 200 -14.85 4.20 5.86
CA THR A 200 -14.45 4.56 4.49
C THR A 200 -15.51 4.19 3.46
N LEU A 201 -16.12 3.00 3.56
CA LEU A 201 -17.23 2.60 2.69
C LEU A 201 -18.42 3.54 2.84
N ARG A 202 -18.83 3.84 4.08
CA ARG A 202 -19.96 4.76 4.35
C ARG A 202 -19.71 6.17 3.82
N ALA A 203 -18.48 6.67 3.95
CA ALA A 203 -18.09 7.96 3.38
C ALA A 203 -18.19 7.95 1.84
N SER A 204 -17.60 6.96 1.19
CA SER A 204 -17.58 6.83 -0.28
C SER A 204 -18.99 6.64 -0.87
N LEU A 205 -19.86 5.88 -0.17
CA LEU A 205 -21.28 5.71 -0.52
C LEU A 205 -22.07 7.02 -0.38
N LYS A 206 -21.84 7.77 0.71
CA LYS A 206 -22.48 9.07 0.95
C LYS A 206 -22.10 10.09 -0.12
N GLU A 207 -20.83 10.13 -0.54
CA GLU A 207 -20.37 10.99 -1.64
C GLU A 207 -21.07 10.68 -2.97
N ARG A 208 -21.53 9.43 -3.15
CA ARG A 208 -22.24 8.94 -4.35
C ARG A 208 -23.76 8.98 -4.23
N ASP A 209 -24.30 9.51 -3.13
CA ASP A 209 -25.73 9.54 -2.82
C ASP A 209 -26.38 8.14 -2.86
N VAL A 210 -25.71 7.17 -2.20
CA VAL A 210 -26.15 5.78 -2.06
C VAL A 210 -26.29 5.42 -0.58
N ASP A 211 -27.48 4.98 -0.17
CA ASP A 211 -27.81 4.59 1.21
C ASP A 211 -28.26 3.12 1.33
N CYS A 212 -28.36 2.39 0.21
CA CYS A 212 -28.89 1.04 0.11
C CYS A 212 -27.85 -0.08 0.27
N CYS A 213 -26.66 0.21 0.81
CA CYS A 213 -25.58 -0.76 0.97
C CYS A 213 -25.51 -1.31 2.41
N GLU A 214 -25.59 -2.64 2.53
CA GLU A 214 -25.23 -3.38 3.75
C GLU A 214 -23.72 -3.68 3.75
N ILE A 215 -23.09 -3.67 4.92
CA ILE A 215 -21.65 -3.98 5.08
C ILE A 215 -21.52 -5.17 6.01
N VAL A 216 -20.77 -6.19 5.58
CA VAL A 216 -20.56 -7.43 6.32
C VAL A 216 -19.09 -7.54 6.67
N ASN A 217 -18.75 -7.39 7.95
CA ASN A 217 -17.36 -7.40 8.41
C ASN A 217 -16.99 -8.77 9.00
N ARG A 218 -15.87 -9.34 8.57
CA ARG A 218 -15.31 -10.59 9.10
C ARG A 218 -13.83 -10.46 9.45
N GLY A 219 -13.51 -10.71 10.72
CA GLY A 219 -12.12 -10.96 11.13
C GLY A 219 -11.64 -12.31 10.62
N GLY A 220 -10.59 -12.34 9.80
CA GLY A 220 -9.92 -13.54 9.33
C GLY A 220 -9.00 -14.12 10.40
N ILE A 221 -9.58 -14.81 11.37
CA ILE A 221 -8.87 -15.35 12.54
C ILE A 221 -7.90 -16.44 12.07
N GLY A 222 -6.62 -16.29 12.36
CA GLY A 222 -5.56 -17.25 12.02
C GLY A 222 -5.22 -17.33 10.54
N LEU A 223 -5.89 -16.56 9.67
CA LEU A 223 -5.78 -16.73 8.23
C LEU A 223 -4.45 -16.20 7.68
N ALA A 224 -3.98 -15.06 8.18
CA ALA A 224 -2.68 -14.52 7.74
C ALA A 224 -1.53 -15.44 8.20
N GLU A 225 -1.63 -15.94 9.43
CA GLU A 225 -0.66 -16.88 10.01
C GLU A 225 -0.64 -18.21 9.24
N ALA A 226 -1.81 -18.73 8.86
CA ALA A 226 -1.90 -19.97 8.09
C ALA A 226 -1.32 -19.82 6.68
N VAL A 227 -1.54 -18.68 6.03
CA VAL A 227 -0.90 -18.35 4.73
C VAL A 227 0.62 -18.29 4.84
N GLU A 228 1.16 -17.82 5.96
CA GLU A 228 2.60 -17.73 6.14
C GLU A 228 3.26 -19.04 6.59
N ASN A 229 2.59 -19.89 7.36
CA ASN A 229 3.26 -20.96 8.11
C ASN A 229 2.59 -22.34 8.08
N ASP A 230 1.38 -22.48 7.53
CA ASP A 230 0.61 -23.72 7.61
C ASP A 230 -0.15 -23.99 6.30
N GLU A 231 0.58 -24.42 5.27
CA GLU A 231 -0.01 -24.71 3.95
C GLU A 231 -1.16 -25.76 4.02
N PRO A 232 -1.04 -26.86 4.79
CA PRO A 232 -2.15 -27.81 4.94
C PRO A 232 -3.40 -27.18 5.59
N GLY A 233 -3.25 -26.40 6.66
CA GLY A 233 -4.35 -25.76 7.36
C GLY A 233 -4.90 -24.49 6.68
N MET A 234 -4.14 -23.88 5.76
CA MET A 234 -4.48 -22.63 5.08
C MET A 234 -5.84 -22.71 4.37
N LYS A 235 -6.08 -23.79 3.61
CA LYS A 235 -7.32 -23.95 2.84
C LYS A 235 -8.55 -24.03 3.76
N ASP A 236 -8.45 -24.80 4.84
CA ASP A 236 -9.54 -24.97 5.79
C ASP A 236 -9.79 -23.70 6.60
N CYS A 237 -8.73 -22.98 6.97
CA CYS A 237 -8.84 -21.68 7.63
C CYS A 237 -9.51 -20.63 6.73
N ALA A 238 -9.14 -20.59 5.44
CA ALA A 238 -9.77 -19.70 4.45
C ALA A 238 -11.26 -20.04 4.27
N ARG A 239 -11.59 -21.31 4.02
CA ARG A 239 -12.97 -21.78 3.89
C ARG A 239 -13.80 -21.42 5.11
N THR A 240 -13.29 -21.73 6.31
CA THR A 240 -13.98 -21.47 7.58
C THR A 240 -14.28 -19.99 7.76
N ASN A 241 -13.31 -19.10 7.50
CA ASN A 241 -13.54 -17.67 7.65
C ASN A 241 -14.53 -17.11 6.62
N PHE A 242 -14.51 -17.59 5.38
CA PHE A 242 -15.46 -17.15 4.35
C PHE A 242 -16.88 -17.65 4.62
N VAL A 243 -17.06 -18.94 4.95
CA VAL A 243 -18.35 -19.50 5.37
C VAL A 243 -18.90 -18.75 6.58
N ALA A 244 -18.06 -18.47 7.58
CA ALA A 244 -18.49 -17.74 8.77
C ALA A 244 -18.95 -16.31 8.47
N MET A 245 -18.34 -15.62 7.49
CA MET A 245 -18.81 -14.30 7.04
C MET A 245 -20.23 -14.39 6.49
N VAL A 246 -20.46 -15.29 5.53
CA VAL A 246 -21.75 -15.48 4.86
C VAL A 246 -22.81 -15.97 5.85
N GLU A 247 -22.46 -16.90 6.75
CA GLU A 247 -23.39 -17.38 7.78
C GLU A 247 -23.74 -16.29 8.79
N SER A 248 -22.80 -15.42 9.16
CA SER A 248 -23.11 -14.29 10.05
C SER A 248 -24.07 -13.31 9.38
N TYR A 249 -23.90 -13.05 8.08
CA TYR A 249 -24.77 -12.17 7.32
C TYR A 249 -26.18 -12.75 7.17
N ARG A 250 -26.28 -14.05 6.88
CA ARG A 250 -27.56 -14.75 6.86
C ARG A 250 -28.24 -14.70 8.22
N SER A 251 -27.50 -14.98 9.30
CA SER A 251 -28.04 -15.06 10.66
C SER A 251 -28.45 -13.71 11.23
N SER A 252 -27.84 -12.61 10.78
CA SER A 252 -28.24 -11.24 11.13
C SER A 252 -29.42 -10.73 10.29
N GLY A 253 -29.98 -11.55 9.39
CA GLY A 253 -31.12 -11.18 8.55
C GLY A 253 -30.75 -10.34 7.33
N GLY A 254 -29.56 -10.56 6.76
CA GLY A 254 -29.09 -9.91 5.54
C GLY A 254 -30.15 -9.91 4.43
N LYS A 255 -30.38 -8.75 3.83
CA LYS A 255 -31.53 -8.51 2.94
C LYS A 255 -31.14 -8.40 1.47
N SER A 256 -29.87 -8.13 1.21
CA SER A 256 -29.36 -7.79 -0.11
C SER A 256 -28.28 -8.79 -0.52
N PRO A 257 -28.10 -9.08 -1.81
CA PRO A 257 -27.03 -9.97 -2.22
C PRO A 257 -25.66 -9.30 -2.02
N ILE A 258 -24.69 -10.05 -1.49
CA ILE A 258 -23.28 -9.64 -1.46
C ILE A 258 -22.81 -9.60 -2.91
N ARG A 259 -22.38 -8.42 -3.36
CA ARG A 259 -21.86 -8.20 -4.72
C ARG A 259 -20.35 -8.02 -4.77
N ALA A 260 -19.72 -7.67 -3.64
CA ALA A 260 -18.27 -7.58 -3.55
C ALA A 260 -17.77 -8.11 -2.22
N VAL A 261 -16.56 -8.66 -2.23
CA VAL A 261 -15.81 -9.01 -1.02
C VAL A 261 -14.43 -8.39 -1.09
N ILE A 262 -14.15 -7.44 -0.20
CA ILE A 262 -12.84 -6.79 -0.08
C ILE A 262 -11.88 -7.71 0.67
N LEU A 263 -10.73 -7.99 0.04
CA LEU A 263 -9.61 -8.72 0.63
C LEU A 263 -8.76 -7.75 1.47
N GLY A 264 -9.25 -7.38 2.65
CA GLY A 264 -8.65 -6.39 3.55
C GLY A 264 -7.42 -6.86 4.33
N CYS A 265 -6.62 -7.76 3.76
CA CYS A 265 -5.32 -8.18 4.25
C CYS A 265 -4.43 -8.57 3.07
N THR A 266 -3.16 -8.18 3.14
CA THR A 266 -2.15 -8.43 2.12
C THR A 266 -1.92 -9.91 1.81
N HIS A 267 -2.28 -10.81 2.74
CA HIS A 267 -2.12 -12.26 2.58
C HIS A 267 -3.30 -12.93 1.86
N TYR A 268 -4.47 -12.31 1.83
CA TYR A 268 -5.69 -12.97 1.36
C TYR A 268 -5.76 -13.19 -0.16
N PRO A 269 -5.05 -12.45 -1.03
CA PRO A 269 -4.91 -12.81 -2.44
C PRO A 269 -4.37 -14.23 -2.66
N PHE A 270 -3.52 -14.75 -1.76
CA PHE A 270 -2.96 -16.10 -1.87
C PHE A 270 -3.99 -17.23 -1.68
N VAL A 271 -5.15 -16.93 -1.05
CA VAL A 271 -6.24 -17.90 -0.84
C VAL A 271 -7.47 -17.60 -1.69
N LEU A 272 -7.35 -16.71 -2.68
CA LEU A 272 -8.46 -16.32 -3.54
C LEU A 272 -9.11 -17.50 -4.29
N SER A 273 -8.31 -18.48 -4.71
CA SER A 273 -8.82 -19.70 -5.34
C SER A 273 -9.74 -20.49 -4.40
N VAL A 274 -9.38 -20.59 -3.12
CA VAL A 274 -10.19 -21.26 -2.09
C VAL A 274 -11.48 -20.49 -1.80
N PHE A 275 -11.41 -19.16 -1.76
CA PHE A 275 -12.62 -18.33 -1.61
C PHE A 275 -13.58 -18.48 -2.79
N ARG A 276 -13.08 -18.55 -4.03
CA ARG A 276 -13.89 -18.81 -5.22
C ARG A 276 -14.54 -20.19 -5.18
N GLU A 277 -13.78 -21.23 -4.88
CA GLU A 277 -14.32 -22.59 -4.72
C GLU A 277 -15.40 -22.66 -3.64
N THR A 278 -15.16 -21.99 -2.50
CA THR A 278 -16.13 -21.93 -1.40
C THR A 278 -17.39 -21.17 -1.80
N LEU A 279 -17.26 -20.05 -2.52
CA LEU A 279 -18.38 -19.27 -3.06
C LEU A 279 -19.26 -20.13 -3.97
N ASP A 280 -18.66 -20.92 -4.87
CA ASP A 280 -19.39 -21.81 -5.77
C ASP A 280 -20.11 -22.95 -5.02
N GLY A 281 -19.51 -23.41 -3.92
CA GLY A 281 -20.18 -24.32 -2.98
C GLY A 281 -21.41 -23.67 -2.33
N LEU A 282 -21.26 -22.47 -1.77
CA LEU A 282 -22.32 -21.76 -1.07
C LEU A 282 -23.47 -21.33 -2.00
N ARG A 283 -23.19 -20.94 -3.25
CA ARG A 283 -24.23 -20.61 -4.23
C ARG A 283 -25.13 -21.78 -4.62
N ARG A 284 -24.65 -23.02 -4.49
CA ARG A 284 -25.44 -24.24 -4.75
C ARG A 284 -26.30 -24.65 -3.55
N ASP A 285 -26.02 -24.12 -2.37
CA ASP A 285 -26.81 -24.35 -1.18
C ASP A 285 -27.93 -23.30 -1.11
N SER A 286 -29.19 -23.77 -1.14
CA SER A 286 -30.37 -22.92 -1.08
C SER A 286 -30.43 -22.04 0.16
N LYS A 287 -29.69 -22.40 1.22
CA LYS A 287 -29.51 -21.60 2.43
C LYS A 287 -28.79 -20.26 2.17
N TYR A 288 -27.88 -20.20 1.19
CA TYR A 288 -27.04 -19.03 0.95
C TYR A 288 -27.20 -18.41 -0.44
N ALA A 289 -27.75 -19.16 -1.41
CA ALA A 289 -27.81 -18.74 -2.82
C ALA A 289 -28.35 -17.31 -3.01
N ALA A 290 -29.45 -16.94 -2.35
CA ALA A 290 -30.05 -15.62 -2.48
C ALA A 290 -29.20 -14.47 -1.89
N LEU A 291 -28.23 -14.77 -1.04
CA LEU A 291 -27.35 -13.78 -0.39
C LEU A 291 -26.07 -13.52 -1.16
N LEU A 292 -25.82 -14.23 -2.27
CA LEU A 292 -24.56 -14.18 -3.01
C LEU A 292 -24.90 -13.87 -4.46
N ALA A 293 -24.58 -12.67 -4.93
CA ALA A 293 -24.85 -12.29 -6.31
C ALA A 293 -24.06 -13.19 -7.29
N ASP A 294 -24.61 -13.49 -8.46
CA ASP A 294 -23.91 -14.29 -9.49
C ASP A 294 -22.62 -13.60 -9.98
N ASP A 295 -22.63 -12.27 -10.03
CA ASP A 295 -21.52 -11.42 -10.44
C ASP A 295 -20.63 -10.97 -9.26
N LEU A 296 -20.68 -11.66 -8.10
CA LEU A 296 -19.85 -11.30 -6.94
C LEU A 296 -18.36 -11.23 -7.31
N VAL A 297 -17.75 -10.07 -7.04
CA VAL A 297 -16.33 -9.82 -7.28
C VAL A 297 -15.51 -9.83 -5.99
N PHE A 298 -14.33 -10.45 -6.03
CA PHE A 298 -13.32 -10.29 -4.99
C PHE A 298 -12.43 -9.11 -5.34
N VAL A 299 -12.29 -8.18 -4.41
CA VAL A 299 -11.54 -6.93 -4.62
C VAL A 299 -10.21 -7.02 -3.88
N ASP A 300 -9.11 -7.03 -4.63
CA ASP A 300 -7.74 -6.89 -4.12
C ASP A 300 -7.36 -5.40 -4.08
N PRO A 301 -7.15 -4.81 -2.88
CA PRO A 301 -6.74 -3.42 -2.76
C PRO A 301 -5.39 -3.07 -3.41
N ALA A 302 -4.51 -4.05 -3.65
CA ALA A 302 -3.17 -3.82 -4.17
C ALA A 302 -3.16 -3.16 -5.56
N VAL A 303 -4.06 -3.58 -6.45
CA VAL A 303 -4.14 -3.05 -7.83
C VAL A 303 -4.49 -1.56 -7.80
N TYR A 304 -5.55 -1.18 -7.07
CA TYR A 304 -5.96 0.21 -6.98
C TYR A 304 -4.99 1.07 -6.18
N THR A 305 -4.23 0.47 -5.26
CA THR A 305 -3.15 1.19 -4.56
C THR A 305 -2.06 1.60 -5.55
N ALA A 306 -1.69 0.71 -6.48
CA ALA A 306 -0.74 1.03 -7.53
C ALA A 306 -1.27 2.10 -8.51
N VAL A 307 -2.54 1.99 -8.91
CA VAL A 307 -3.24 3.01 -9.72
C VAL A 307 -3.25 4.38 -9.03
N GLN A 308 -3.57 4.44 -7.73
CA GLN A 308 -3.56 5.69 -6.97
C GLN A 308 -2.14 6.27 -6.84
N CYS A 309 -1.13 5.41 -6.67
CA CYS A 309 0.26 5.83 -6.66
C CYS A 309 0.66 6.50 -7.99
N TYR A 310 0.37 5.83 -9.12
CA TYR A 310 0.61 6.40 -10.45
C TYR A 310 -0.11 7.73 -10.66
N ARG A 311 -1.42 7.80 -10.39
CA ARG A 311 -2.20 9.04 -10.54
C ARG A 311 -1.66 10.18 -9.67
N SER A 312 -1.28 9.88 -8.44
CA SER A 312 -0.69 10.86 -7.52
C SER A 312 0.62 11.41 -8.07
N LEU A 313 1.53 10.55 -8.52
CA LEU A 313 2.79 10.98 -9.12
C LEU A 313 2.60 11.73 -10.44
N MET A 314 1.69 11.26 -11.30
CA MET A 314 1.41 11.89 -12.59
C MET A 314 0.82 13.29 -12.41
N SER A 315 -0.20 13.43 -11.56
CA SER A 315 -0.84 14.73 -11.27
C SER A 315 0.11 15.76 -10.66
N ASP A 316 1.10 15.31 -9.88
CA ASP A 316 2.13 16.19 -9.31
C ASP A 316 3.31 16.46 -10.26
N GLY A 317 3.36 15.81 -11.43
CA GLY A 317 4.53 15.86 -12.32
C GLY A 317 5.78 15.20 -11.69
N MET A 318 5.58 14.22 -10.81
CA MET A 318 6.61 13.56 -10.00
C MET A 318 7.01 12.16 -10.50
N LEU A 319 6.52 11.73 -11.67
CA LEU A 319 6.98 10.50 -12.32
C LEU A 319 8.47 10.59 -12.67
N ASN A 320 9.20 9.48 -12.52
CA ASN A 320 10.64 9.44 -12.77
C ASN A 320 10.98 9.40 -14.27
N ALA A 321 11.11 10.56 -14.90
CA ALA A 321 11.42 10.70 -16.32
C ALA A 321 12.80 10.14 -16.74
N LYS A 322 13.72 9.88 -15.80
CA LYS A 322 15.08 9.38 -16.05
C LYS A 322 15.30 7.96 -15.55
N GLY A 323 14.24 7.29 -15.12
CA GLY A 323 14.30 5.90 -14.68
C GLY A 323 14.77 4.97 -15.78
N THR A 324 15.46 3.90 -15.39
CA THR A 324 15.67 2.75 -16.28
C THR A 324 14.33 2.07 -16.54
N ALA A 325 14.14 1.43 -17.70
CA ALA A 325 12.92 0.66 -18.00
C ALA A 325 12.69 -0.54 -17.06
N VAL A 326 13.66 -0.80 -16.18
CA VAL A 326 13.62 -1.84 -15.16
C VAL A 326 13.74 -1.16 -13.79
N PRO A 327 12.75 -1.34 -12.91
CA PRO A 327 12.74 -0.72 -11.58
C PRO A 327 13.83 -1.33 -10.70
N ARG A 328 14.51 -0.50 -9.89
CA ARG A 328 15.41 -1.00 -8.83
C ARG A 328 14.65 -1.08 -7.52
N VAL A 329 14.74 -2.22 -6.84
CA VAL A 329 14.12 -2.44 -5.54
C VAL A 329 15.20 -2.64 -4.50
N LYS A 330 15.25 -1.78 -3.48
CA LYS A 330 16.01 -2.03 -2.25
C LYS A 330 15.05 -2.51 -1.18
N SER A 331 15.28 -3.70 -0.64
CA SER A 331 14.38 -4.29 0.35
C SER A 331 15.08 -4.52 1.68
N PHE A 332 14.35 -4.22 2.74
CA PHE A 332 14.80 -4.32 4.12
C PHE A 332 13.73 -4.99 4.97
N MET A 333 14.14 -5.60 6.08
CA MET A 333 13.22 -6.07 7.10
C MET A 333 13.79 -5.88 8.50
N SER A 334 12.92 -5.64 9.48
CA SER A 334 13.28 -5.73 10.88
C SER A 334 13.27 -7.19 11.32
N VAL A 335 14.27 -7.60 12.10
CA VAL A 335 14.31 -8.93 12.74
C VAL A 335 14.71 -8.76 14.19
N GLY A 336 14.34 -9.72 15.06
CA GLY A 336 14.88 -9.73 16.41
C GLY A 336 16.38 -10.07 16.40
N ARG A 337 17.15 -9.47 17.31
CA ARG A 337 18.61 -9.64 17.37
C ARG A 337 19.01 -11.09 17.64
N ASP A 338 18.26 -11.74 18.54
CA ASP A 338 18.51 -13.10 19.03
C ASP A 338 17.45 -14.11 18.52
N GLY A 339 16.80 -13.81 17.39
CA GLY A 339 15.72 -14.60 16.81
C GLY A 339 14.35 -13.91 16.86
N PRO A 340 13.25 -14.61 16.48
CA PRO A 340 11.91 -14.03 16.49
C PRO A 340 11.51 -13.52 17.88
N LEU A 341 10.99 -12.28 17.94
CA LEU A 341 10.56 -11.74 19.23
C LEU A 341 9.36 -12.53 19.80
N PRO A 342 9.42 -12.96 21.07
CA PRO A 342 8.29 -13.57 21.75
C PRO A 342 7.05 -12.65 21.80
N MET A 343 5.86 -13.24 21.91
CA MET A 343 4.60 -12.48 21.88
C MET A 343 4.45 -11.54 23.09
N ASP A 344 4.86 -11.98 24.28
CA ASP A 344 4.88 -11.18 25.50
C ASP A 344 5.84 -9.99 25.37
N VAL A 345 6.98 -10.14 24.68
CA VAL A 345 7.86 -9.02 24.33
C VAL A 345 7.18 -8.09 23.33
N LYS A 346 6.59 -8.62 22.26
CA LYS A 346 5.94 -7.81 21.22
C LYS A 346 4.84 -6.91 21.78
N TYR A 347 3.92 -7.49 22.54
CA TYR A 347 2.74 -6.81 23.10
C TYR A 347 2.90 -6.37 24.55
N GLY A 348 4.06 -6.56 25.17
CA GLY A 348 4.38 -6.02 26.49
C GLY A 348 4.93 -4.60 26.45
N ARG A 349 5.39 -4.15 25.28
CA ARG A 349 5.98 -2.82 25.06
C ARG A 349 4.95 -1.69 25.11
N ASN A 350 5.44 -0.50 25.43
CA ASN A 350 4.65 0.73 25.52
C ASN A 350 5.25 1.84 24.65
N VAL A 351 4.43 2.85 24.35
CA VAL A 351 4.82 4.09 23.68
C VAL A 351 6.03 4.72 24.37
N GLY A 352 6.99 5.21 23.59
CA GLY A 352 8.21 5.85 24.04
C GLY A 352 9.31 4.88 24.50
N GLN A 353 9.06 3.57 24.52
CA GLN A 353 10.07 2.59 24.88
C GLN A 353 11.10 2.46 23.75
N LYS A 354 12.39 2.60 24.10
CA LYS A 354 13.49 2.39 23.16
C LYS A 354 13.43 1.00 22.56
N ASP A 355 13.69 0.89 21.27
CA ASP A 355 13.87 -0.41 20.64
C ASP A 355 15.19 -1.02 21.13
N ILE A 356 15.07 -2.12 21.88
CA ILE A 356 16.20 -2.83 22.47
C ILE A 356 16.42 -4.20 21.84
N GLY A 357 15.50 -4.65 20.97
CA GLY A 357 15.42 -6.05 20.57
C GLY A 357 15.50 -6.28 19.07
N THR A 358 15.38 -5.25 18.25
CA THR A 358 15.38 -5.40 16.79
C THR A 358 16.66 -4.89 16.13
N LYS A 359 16.89 -5.36 14.91
CA LYS A 359 17.84 -4.81 13.95
C LYS A 359 17.21 -4.83 12.55
N ILE A 360 17.59 -3.87 11.71
CA ILE A 360 17.21 -3.86 10.31
C ILE A 360 18.29 -4.59 9.51
N VAL A 361 17.88 -5.46 8.60
CA VAL A 361 18.75 -6.21 7.70
C VAL A 361 18.22 -6.09 6.27
N PRO A 362 19.08 -6.28 5.24
CA PRO A 362 18.59 -6.49 3.88
C PRO A 362 17.58 -7.63 3.83
N MET A 363 16.51 -7.49 3.05
CA MET A 363 15.52 -8.55 2.84
C MET A 363 15.88 -9.31 1.57
N ASP A 364 16.67 -10.37 1.73
CA ASP A 364 17.26 -11.14 0.64
C ASP A 364 17.25 -12.65 0.92
N ALA A 365 17.72 -13.44 -0.05
CA ALA A 365 17.78 -14.90 0.09
C ALA A 365 18.75 -15.41 1.18
N LYS A 366 19.59 -14.55 1.77
CA LYS A 366 20.51 -14.90 2.87
C LYS A 366 19.84 -14.71 4.24
N THR A 367 18.86 -13.83 4.31
CA THR A 367 18.18 -13.41 5.54
C THR A 367 16.79 -14.03 5.68
N MET A 368 16.22 -14.54 4.59
CA MET A 368 14.95 -15.26 4.55
C MET A 368 15.14 -16.78 4.52
N SER A 369 14.14 -17.54 4.97
CA SER A 369 14.16 -19.00 4.84
C SER A 369 14.03 -19.43 3.37
N ALA A 370 14.62 -20.57 3.02
CA ALA A 370 14.57 -21.10 1.66
C ALA A 370 13.12 -21.32 1.18
N ASP A 371 12.25 -21.82 2.05
CA ASP A 371 10.83 -22.03 1.75
C ASP A 371 10.09 -20.70 1.50
N ALA A 372 10.39 -19.66 2.29
CA ALA A 372 9.82 -18.34 2.07
C ALA A 372 10.27 -17.74 0.74
N VAL A 373 11.57 -17.84 0.41
CA VAL A 373 12.11 -17.37 -0.88
C VAL A 373 11.45 -18.10 -2.04
N LYS A 374 11.35 -19.44 -1.96
CA LYS A 374 10.71 -20.26 -3.00
C LYS A 374 9.25 -19.87 -3.19
N ARG A 375 8.48 -19.77 -2.10
CA ARG A 375 7.07 -19.38 -2.13
C ARG A 375 6.88 -18.00 -2.75
N LEU A 376 7.70 -17.02 -2.35
CA LEU A 376 7.64 -15.68 -2.92
C LEU A 376 7.99 -15.68 -4.41
N ALA A 377 8.98 -16.46 -4.84
CA ALA A 377 9.32 -16.56 -6.26
C ALA A 377 8.20 -17.17 -7.12
N GLU A 378 7.44 -18.12 -6.56
CA GLU A 378 6.29 -18.74 -7.24
C GLU A 378 5.08 -17.80 -7.29
N LEU A 379 4.79 -17.07 -6.20
CA LEU A 379 3.57 -16.26 -6.09
C LEU A 379 3.75 -14.82 -6.58
N LEU A 380 4.96 -14.27 -6.47
CA LEU A 380 5.31 -12.88 -6.75
C LEU A 380 6.60 -12.84 -7.59
N PRO A 381 6.54 -13.32 -8.85
CA PRO A 381 7.72 -13.56 -9.66
C PRO A 381 8.48 -12.27 -10.03
N VAL A 382 7.78 -11.14 -10.16
CA VAL A 382 8.44 -9.87 -10.52
C VAL A 382 9.17 -9.30 -9.31
N SER A 383 8.49 -9.11 -8.17
CA SER A 383 9.09 -8.58 -6.96
C SER A 383 10.23 -9.45 -6.48
N SER A 384 10.08 -10.78 -6.50
CA SER A 384 11.13 -11.71 -6.07
C SER A 384 12.35 -11.64 -6.96
N ARG A 385 12.15 -11.55 -8.29
CA ARG A 385 13.26 -11.36 -9.23
C ARG A 385 13.98 -10.04 -8.99
N GLU A 386 13.26 -8.96 -8.77
CA GLU A 386 13.87 -7.64 -8.55
C GLU A 386 14.58 -7.53 -7.20
N MET A 387 14.07 -8.18 -6.15
CA MET A 387 14.65 -8.17 -4.80
C MET A 387 15.86 -9.08 -4.65
N PHE A 388 15.84 -10.26 -5.29
CA PHE A 388 16.87 -11.29 -5.10
C PHE A 388 17.88 -11.36 -6.25
N ARG A 389 17.90 -10.36 -7.14
CA ARG A 389 18.93 -10.20 -8.16
C ARG A 389 20.31 -10.12 -7.49
N LYS A 390 21.22 -11.01 -7.92
CA LYS A 390 22.63 -11.01 -7.48
C LYS A 390 23.45 -10.02 -8.27
#